data_AF-A0A7C9TW30-F1
#
_entry.id   AF-A0A7C9TW30-F1
#
_cell.length_a   1.000
_cell.length_b   1.000
_cell.length_c   1.000
_cell.angle_alpha   90.00
_cell.angle_beta   90.00
_cell.angle_gamma   90.00
#
_symmetry.space_group_name_H-M   'P 1'
#
loop_
_entity.id
_entity.type
_entity.pdbx_description
1 polymer ?
#
loop_
_entity_poly.entity_id
_entity_poly.type
_entity_poly.pdbx_seq_one_letter_code
_entity_poly.pdbx_strand_id
1 'polypeptide(L)'
;MTYPLPDSFAEAIKNLVCLIDVQQQYPQATPPTSDAFTTALKLVIQAYEQTGYSFPYLYHAYTDDSGGITLTWSNQQNPNRQVDLFCPPSNEQVPKVSYSETIEYAIEDLSYDSTLADCFNEYNNYNES
;
A
#
# COMPACT_ATOMS: atom_id res chain seq x y z
N MET A 1 -17.78 23.87 -4.04
CA MET A 1 -17.85 23.08 -2.79
C MET A 1 -16.90 21.92 -2.97
N THR A 2 -15.69 22.02 -2.41
CA THR A 2 -14.77 20.89 -2.33
C THR A 2 -15.27 20.03 -1.19
N TYR A 3 -15.79 18.84 -1.51
CA TYR A 3 -16.00 17.83 -0.47
C TYR A 3 -14.64 17.59 0.19
N PRO A 4 -14.54 17.50 1.53
CA PRO A 4 -13.30 17.04 2.13
C PRO A 4 -12.99 15.69 1.48
N LEU A 5 -11.82 15.60 0.83
CA LEU A 5 -11.35 14.32 0.33
C LEU A 5 -11.43 13.34 1.51
N PRO A 6 -11.95 12.11 1.31
CA PRO A 6 -11.88 11.09 2.34
C PRO A 6 -10.45 11.05 2.87
N ASP A 7 -10.28 11.00 4.19
CA ASP A 7 -8.97 10.86 4.79
C ASP A 7 -8.33 9.55 4.26
N SER A 8 -7.44 9.68 3.28
CA SER A 8 -6.83 8.55 2.54
C SER A 8 -6.17 7.57 3.50
N PHE A 9 -5.62 8.08 4.60
CA PHE A 9 -5.05 7.26 5.65
C PHE A 9 -6.14 6.48 6.40
N ALA A 10 -7.22 7.14 6.81
CA ALA A 10 -8.34 6.45 7.45
C ALA A 10 -8.92 5.34 6.56
N GLU A 11 -8.98 5.57 5.24
CA GLU A 11 -9.43 4.58 4.28
C GLU A 11 -8.44 3.40 4.16
N ALA A 12 -7.14 3.66 4.16
CA ALA A 12 -6.12 2.61 4.18
C ALA A 12 -6.23 1.72 5.44
N ILE A 13 -6.46 2.32 6.61
CA ILE A 13 -6.67 1.59 7.87
C ILE A 13 -7.94 0.73 7.82
N LYS A 14 -9.05 1.26 7.30
CA LYS A 14 -10.28 0.48 7.14
C LYS A 14 -10.08 -0.71 6.21
N ASN A 15 -9.36 -0.53 5.10
CA ASN A 15 -9.06 -1.62 4.18
C ASN A 15 -8.21 -2.71 4.85
N LEU A 16 -7.21 -2.34 5.65
CA LEU A 16 -6.45 -3.30 6.45
C LEU A 16 -7.36 -4.08 7.41
N VAL A 17 -8.21 -3.39 8.18
CA VAL A 17 -9.16 -4.05 9.09
C VAL A 17 -10.12 -4.97 8.33
N CYS A 18 -10.57 -4.56 7.16
CA CYS A 18 -11.43 -5.36 6.30
C CYS A 18 -10.79 -6.69 5.90
N LEU A 19 -9.46 -6.76 5.72
CA LEU A 19 -8.77 -8.04 5.43
C LEU A 19 -8.96 -9.09 6.53
N ILE A 20 -9.17 -8.67 7.78
CA ILE A 20 -9.51 -9.57 8.88
C ILE A 20 -10.96 -10.05 8.76
N ASP A 21 -11.87 -9.14 8.39
CA ASP A 21 -13.31 -9.41 8.28
C ASP A 21 -13.69 -10.22 7.04
N VAL A 22 -12.86 -10.22 5.98
CA VAL A 22 -13.07 -11.01 4.75
C VAL A 22 -13.32 -12.49 5.05
N GLN A 23 -12.75 -13.03 6.14
CA GLN A 23 -13.00 -14.39 6.60
C GLN A 23 -14.48 -14.69 6.89
N GLN A 24 -15.24 -13.69 7.35
CA GLN A 24 -16.66 -13.87 7.64
C GLN A 24 -17.49 -14.02 6.37
N GLN A 25 -17.01 -13.47 5.25
CA GLN A 25 -17.69 -13.50 3.95
C GLN A 25 -17.21 -14.64 3.05
N TYR A 26 -15.93 -15.00 3.13
CA TYR A 26 -15.29 -16.02 2.29
C TYR A 26 -14.44 -16.97 3.13
N PRO A 27 -15.01 -18.07 3.66
CA PRO A 27 -14.31 -18.98 4.56
C PRO A 27 -13.07 -19.67 3.96
N GLN A 28 -12.93 -19.66 2.63
CA GLN A 28 -11.77 -20.20 1.92
C GLN A 28 -10.62 -19.20 1.77
N ALA A 29 -10.85 -17.93 2.12
CA ALA A 29 -9.81 -16.91 2.08
C ALA A 29 -8.85 -17.09 3.27
N THR A 30 -7.56 -17.17 2.96
CA THR A 30 -6.51 -17.16 3.99
C THR A 30 -6.53 -15.80 4.70
N PRO A 31 -6.59 -15.76 6.04
CA PRO A 31 -6.51 -14.51 6.77
C PRO A 31 -5.08 -13.97 6.77
N PRO A 32 -4.89 -12.65 6.94
CA PRO A 32 -3.57 -12.13 7.17
C PRO A 32 -2.99 -12.71 8.46
N THR A 33 -1.69 -13.03 8.46
CA THR A 33 -1.01 -13.38 9.69
C THR A 33 -0.89 -12.16 10.60
N SER A 34 -0.77 -12.40 11.91
CA SER A 34 -0.55 -11.32 12.89
C SER A 34 0.71 -10.51 12.57
N ASP A 35 1.76 -11.16 12.07
CA ASP A 35 3.03 -10.51 11.71
C ASP A 35 2.86 -9.62 10.47
N ALA A 36 2.21 -10.12 9.42
CA ALA A 36 1.94 -9.35 8.21
C ALA A 36 1.07 -8.12 8.53
N PHE A 37 -0.02 -8.32 9.29
CA PHE A 37 -0.92 -7.25 9.69
C PHE A 37 -0.23 -6.18 10.54
N THR A 38 0.53 -6.60 11.55
CA THR A 38 1.26 -5.68 12.43
C THR A 38 2.31 -4.89 11.66
N THR A 39 3.00 -5.53 10.72
CA THR A 39 4.01 -4.89 9.88
C THR A 39 3.38 -3.87 8.94
N ALA A 40 2.30 -4.25 8.24
CA ALA A 40 1.57 -3.35 7.35
C ALA A 40 1.05 -2.11 8.10
N LEU A 41 0.43 -2.31 9.26
CA LEU A 41 -0.10 -1.22 10.08
C LEU A 41 1.01 -0.25 10.52
N LYS A 42 2.15 -0.76 10.99
CA LYS A 42 3.29 0.06 11.39
C LYS A 42 3.84 0.91 10.24
N LEU A 43 4.05 0.29 9.08
CA LEU A 43 4.61 0.98 7.91
C LEU A 43 3.64 2.04 7.35
N VAL A 44 2.34 1.75 7.32
CA VAL A 44 1.31 2.72 6.90
C VAL A 44 1.25 3.92 7.84
N ILE A 45 1.27 3.69 9.17
CA ILE A 45 1.31 4.77 10.16
C ILE A 45 2.58 5.61 9.99
N GLN A 46 3.75 4.98 9.90
CA GLN A 46 5.02 5.68 9.72
C GLN A 46 5.07 6.50 8.43
N ALA A 47 4.49 5.99 7.34
CA ALA A 47 4.42 6.73 6.09
C ALA A 47 3.46 7.93 6.20
N TYR A 48 2.33 7.78 6.90
CA TYR A 48 1.41 8.88 7.16
C TYR A 48 2.02 9.95 8.06
N GLU A 49 2.75 9.58 9.11
CA GLU A 49 3.46 10.54 9.98
C GLU A 49 4.45 11.42 9.21
N GLN A 50 5.02 10.90 8.12
CA GLN A 50 5.98 11.63 7.27
C GLN A 50 5.33 12.41 6.14
N THR A 51 4.24 11.91 5.55
CA THR A 51 3.60 12.49 4.36
C THR A 51 2.38 13.35 4.68
N GLY A 52 1.76 13.15 5.84
CA GLY A 52 0.57 13.86 6.29
C GLY A 52 -0.56 13.83 5.26
N TYR A 53 -1.07 15.00 4.90
CA TYR A 53 -2.17 15.13 3.94
C TYR A 53 -1.83 14.73 2.50
N SER A 54 -0.54 14.53 2.19
CA SER A 54 -0.09 14.01 0.89
C SER A 54 -0.13 12.49 0.81
N PHE A 55 -0.64 11.80 1.84
CA PHE A 55 -0.77 10.35 1.83
C PHE A 55 -1.71 9.89 0.70
N PRO A 56 -1.25 9.01 -0.21
CA PRO A 56 -2.01 8.65 -1.40
C PRO A 56 -3.21 7.75 -1.06
N TYR A 57 -4.22 7.80 -1.93
CA TYR A 57 -5.37 6.91 -1.84
C TYR A 57 -4.94 5.46 -2.10
N LEU A 58 -5.28 4.56 -1.18
CA LEU A 58 -5.02 3.14 -1.35
C LEU A 58 -5.94 2.56 -2.43
N TYR A 59 -5.35 2.04 -3.50
CA TYR A 59 -6.11 1.49 -4.61
C TYR A 59 -6.63 0.08 -4.31
N HIS A 60 -5.79 -0.77 -3.73
CA HIS A 60 -6.14 -2.16 -3.46
C HIS A 60 -5.38 -2.72 -2.25
N ALA A 61 -6.01 -3.67 -1.57
CA ALA A 61 -5.42 -4.46 -0.49
C ALA A 61 -5.91 -5.90 -0.60
N TYR A 62 -5.01 -6.87 -0.42
CA TYR A 62 -5.39 -8.27 -0.37
C TYR A 62 -4.45 -9.08 0.52
N THR A 63 -4.91 -10.27 0.87
CA THR A 63 -4.12 -11.29 1.56
C THR A 63 -3.83 -12.44 0.59
N ASP A 64 -2.57 -12.86 0.52
CA ASP A 64 -2.16 -13.99 -0.31
C ASP A 64 -2.47 -15.35 0.36
N ASP A 65 -2.26 -16.44 -0.37
CA ASP A 65 -2.54 -17.80 0.11
C ASP A 65 -1.73 -18.20 1.36
N SER A 66 -0.63 -17.50 1.64
CA SER A 66 0.24 -17.72 2.81
C SER A 66 -0.09 -16.83 4.01
N GLY A 67 -1.02 -15.89 3.86
CA GLY A 67 -1.38 -14.90 4.88
C GLY A 67 -0.51 -13.64 4.85
N GLY A 68 0.29 -13.44 3.80
CA GLY A 68 0.98 -12.18 3.53
C GLY A 68 -0.02 -11.10 3.08
N ILE A 69 0.34 -9.82 3.27
CA ILE A 69 -0.49 -8.68 2.86
C ILE A 69 0.21 -7.92 1.75
N THR A 70 -0.52 -7.57 0.70
CA THR A 70 -0.09 -6.60 -0.30
C THR A 70 -1.01 -5.40 -0.28
N LEU A 71 -0.43 -4.21 -0.19
CA LEU A 71 -1.11 -2.92 -0.33
C LEU A 71 -0.59 -2.22 -1.59
N THR A 72 -1.51 -1.74 -2.41
CA THR A 72 -1.19 -1.09 -3.69
C THR A 72 -1.79 0.30 -3.73
N TRP A 73 -0.97 1.30 -4.03
CA TRP A 73 -1.38 2.66 -4.36
C TRP A 73 -1.13 2.90 -5.84
N SER A 74 -2.19 3.23 -6.58
CA SER A 74 -2.12 3.52 -8.01
C SER A 74 -2.77 4.86 -8.29
N ASN A 75 -2.15 5.66 -9.17
CA ASN A 75 -2.68 6.95 -9.55
C ASN A 75 -3.81 6.76 -10.57
N GLN A 76 -5.04 7.16 -10.23
CA GLN A 76 -6.17 7.08 -11.15
C GLN A 76 -5.95 7.91 -12.43
N GLN A 77 -5.15 8.98 -12.35
CA GLN A 77 -4.81 9.84 -13.48
C GLN A 77 -3.58 9.34 -14.24
N ASN A 78 -2.74 8.53 -13.60
CA ASN A 78 -1.56 7.93 -14.21
C ASN A 78 -1.41 6.47 -13.76
N PRO A 79 -2.20 5.53 -14.32
CA PRO A 79 -2.24 4.14 -13.89
C PRO A 79 -0.92 3.40 -14.15
N ASN A 80 -0.02 4.02 -14.92
CA ASN A 80 1.32 3.49 -15.14
C ASN A 80 2.20 3.60 -13.90
N ARG A 81 1.78 4.33 -12.85
CA ARG A 81 2.53 4.52 -11.62
C ARG A 81 1.87 3.82 -10.45
N GLN A 82 2.66 3.02 -9.77
CA GLN A 82 2.20 2.21 -8.67
C GLN A 82 3.25 2.12 -7.56
N VAL A 83 2.82 2.26 -6.32
CA VAL A 83 3.60 1.89 -5.14
C VAL A 83 2.97 0.63 -4.56
N ASP A 84 3.78 -0.38 -4.32
CA ASP A 84 3.36 -1.60 -3.63
C ASP A 84 4.12 -1.76 -2.32
N LEU A 85 3.40 -2.15 -1.28
CA LEU A 85 3.96 -2.66 -0.04
C LEU A 85 3.56 -4.13 0.10
N PHE A 86 4.55 -5.01 0.09
CA PHE A 86 4.39 -6.41 0.46
C PHE A 86 4.89 -6.66 1.88
N CYS A 87 3.99 -7.12 2.75
CA CYS A 87 4.26 -7.55 4.11
C CYS A 87 4.20 -9.09 4.17
N PRO A 88 5.32 -9.78 4.37
CA PRO A 88 5.35 -11.23 4.36
C PRO A 88 4.61 -11.83 5.57
N PRO A 89 4.17 -13.10 5.48
CA PRO A 89 3.42 -13.77 6.55
C PRO A 89 4.23 -14.01 7.83
N SER A 90 5.57 -13.89 7.78
CA SER A 90 6.50 -14.10 8.90
C SER A 90 7.47 -12.93 9.00
N ASN A 91 7.79 -12.53 10.23
CA ASN A 91 8.79 -11.50 10.53
C ASN A 91 10.25 -11.90 10.21
N GLU A 92 10.50 -13.16 9.83
CA GLU A 92 11.81 -13.61 9.35
C GLU A 92 12.12 -13.07 7.94
N GLN A 93 11.09 -12.65 7.22
CA GLN A 93 11.21 -12.03 5.90
C GLN A 93 11.03 -10.52 6.01
N VAL A 94 11.80 -9.77 5.24
CA VAL A 94 11.76 -8.31 5.23
C VAL A 94 10.59 -7.83 4.36
N PRO A 95 9.77 -6.86 4.82
CA PRO A 95 8.76 -6.24 3.97
C PRO A 95 9.42 -5.57 2.77
N LYS A 96 8.76 -5.61 1.62
CA LYS A 96 9.26 -5.04 0.38
C LYS A 96 8.39 -3.87 -0.02
N VAL A 97 9.03 -2.76 -0.35
CA VAL A 97 8.38 -1.63 -1.00
C VAL A 97 8.92 -1.55 -2.42
N SER A 98 8.05 -1.43 -3.39
CA SER A 98 8.43 -1.20 -4.79
C SER A 98 7.67 -0.01 -5.33
N TYR A 99 8.37 0.83 -6.08
CA TYR A 99 7.76 1.83 -6.95
C TYR A 99 7.97 1.38 -8.39
N SER A 100 6.91 1.35 -9.16
CA SER A 100 6.95 0.99 -10.57
C SER A 100 6.34 2.08 -11.43
N GLU A 101 7.00 2.34 -12.56
CA GLU A 101 6.49 3.20 -13.63
C GLU A 101 6.50 2.43 -14.95
N THR A 102 5.35 2.38 -15.62
CA THR A 102 5.20 1.77 -16.94
C THR A 102 5.39 2.85 -18.00
N ILE A 103 6.58 2.88 -18.62
CA ILE A 103 6.88 3.79 -19.74
C ILE A 103 6.91 2.95 -21.01
N GLU A 104 6.06 3.31 -21.99
CA GLU A 104 5.99 2.77 -23.36
C GLU A 104 6.78 1.46 -23.59
N TYR A 105 6.29 0.33 -23.04
CA TYR A 105 6.82 -1.04 -23.24
C TYR A 105 7.94 -1.53 -22.29
N ALA A 106 8.25 -0.83 -21.19
CA ALA A 106 9.10 -1.35 -20.11
C ALA A 106 8.47 -1.08 -18.72
N ILE A 107 8.56 -2.06 -17.82
CA ILE A 107 8.34 -1.86 -16.39
C ILE A 107 9.71 -1.57 -15.80
N GLU A 108 9.93 -0.33 -15.36
CA GLU A 108 11.07 -0.03 -14.51
C GLU A 108 10.66 -0.34 -13.06
N ASP A 109 11.17 -1.46 -12.53
CA ASP A 109 11.05 -1.79 -11.11
C ASP A 109 12.17 -1.05 -10.37
N LEU A 110 11.84 0.12 -9.84
CA LEU A 110 12.75 0.94 -9.06
C LEU A 110 12.71 0.45 -7.61
N SER A 111 13.26 -0.75 -7.37
CA SER A 111 13.44 -1.26 -6.01
C SER A 111 14.59 -0.50 -5.36
N TYR A 112 14.28 0.53 -4.60
CA TYR A 112 15.25 1.19 -3.73
C TYR A 112 15.18 0.56 -2.34
N ASP A 113 16.26 0.67 -1.55
CA ASP A 113 16.22 0.58 -0.08
C ASP A 113 15.43 1.79 0.50
N SER A 114 14.27 2.09 -0.09
CA SER A 114 13.45 3.27 0.19
C SER A 114 12.36 2.93 1.18
N THR A 115 12.04 3.88 2.04
CA THR A 115 10.88 3.76 2.91
C THR A 115 9.59 3.93 2.11
N LEU A 116 8.47 3.45 2.64
CA LEU A 116 7.16 3.68 2.03
C LEU A 116 6.85 5.19 1.85
N ALA A 117 7.32 6.03 2.77
CA ALA A 117 7.19 7.48 2.68
C ALA A 117 7.98 8.06 1.49
N ASP A 118 9.20 7.57 1.25
CA ASP A 118 10.03 8.00 0.12
C ASP A 118 9.34 7.70 -1.21
N CYS A 119 8.79 6.49 -1.36
CA CYS A 119 8.02 6.10 -2.53
C CYS A 119 6.76 6.97 -2.72
N PHE A 120 6.08 7.36 -1.64
CA PHE A 120 4.94 8.28 -1.73
C PHE A 120 5.35 9.69 -2.14
N ASN A 121 6.49 10.19 -1.66
CA ASN A 121 7.01 11.48 -2.07
C ASN A 121 7.35 11.48 -3.57
N GLU A 122 8.01 10.43 -4.06
CA GLU A 122 8.30 10.26 -5.49
C GLU A 122 7.03 10.14 -6.34
N TYR A 123 6.06 9.35 -5.86
CA TYR A 123 4.73 9.23 -6.45
C TYR A 123 4.00 10.60 -6.56
N ASN A 124 4.16 11.48 -5.56
CA ASN A 124 3.48 12.78 -5.51
C ASN A 124 4.18 13.89 -6.29
N ASN A 125 5.52 13.97 -6.24
CA ASN A 125 6.31 15.08 -6.80
C ASN A 125 6.10 15.30 -8.32
N TYR A 126 5.64 14.29 -9.04
CA TYR A 126 5.42 14.38 -10.47
C TYR A 126 4.02 14.85 -10.87
N ASN A 127 3.07 14.92 -9.93
CA ASN A 127 1.76 15.52 -10.19
C ASN A 127 1.83 17.07 -10.25
N GLU A 128 3.00 17.66 -9.95
CA GLU A 128 3.24 19.11 -9.98
C GLU A 128 4.09 19.59 -11.18
N SER A 129 4.47 18.69 -12.10
CA SER A 129 5.30 18.97 -13.29
C SER A 129 4.46 19.08 -14.57
#